data_AF-A0A0E0XVP0-F1
#
_entry.id   AF-A0A0E0XVP0-F1
#
_cell.length_a   1.000
_cell.length_b   1.000
_cell.length_c   1.000
_cell.angle_alpha   90.00
_cell.angle_beta   90.00
_cell.angle_gamma   90.00
#
_symmetry.space_group_name_H-M   'P 1'
#
loop_
_entity.id
_entity.type
_entity.pdbx_description
1 polymer ?
#
loop_
_entity_poly.entity_id
_entity_poly.type
_entity_poly.pdbx_seq_one_letter_code
_entity_poly.pdbx_strand_id
1 'polypeptide(L)' 'MKIITRGEAMRIHQQHPASRLFPFCTGKYRWHGSAEAYTGREVQDIPGVLAVFAERRKDSFGPYVRLMSVTLN' A
#
# COMPACT_ATOMS: atom_id res chain seq x y z
N MET A 1 0.43 -6.47 -10.56
CA MET A 1 1.25 -5.26 -10.27
C MET A 1 2.05 -5.50 -9.01
N LYS A 2 3.16 -4.77 -8.79
CA LYS A 2 4.03 -5.01 -7.62
C LYS A 2 3.79 -4.00 -6.50
N ILE A 3 3.96 -4.46 -5.27
CA ILE A 3 4.05 -3.57 -4.11
C ILE A 3 5.34 -2.77 -4.24
N ILE A 4 5.22 -1.44 -4.17
CA ILE A 4 6.34 -0.50 -4.22
C ILE A 4 6.57 0.13 -2.84
N THR A 5 7.67 0.88 -2.71
CA THR A 5 7.93 1.61 -1.46
C THR A 5 6.89 2.72 -1.25
N ARG A 6 6.70 3.12 0.01
CA ARG A 6 5.82 4.26 0.33
C ARG A 6 6.27 5.53 -0.38
N GLY A 7 7.58 5.77 -0.49
CA GLY A 7 8.13 6.95 -1.16
C GLY A 7 7.74 7.01 -2.64
N GLU A 8 7.88 5.90 -3.36
CA GLU A 8 7.48 5.81 -4.77
C GLU A 8 5.97 6.00 -4.93
N ALA A 9 5.15 5.38 -4.08
CA ALA A 9 3.70 5.57 -4.09
C ALA A 9 3.29 7.03 -3.82
N MET A 10 3.96 7.71 -2.88
CA MET A 10 3.68 9.14 -2.64
C MET A 10 4.08 10.02 -3.82
N ARG A 11 5.14 9.68 -4.55
CA ARG A 11 5.53 10.40 -5.77
C ARG A 11 4.47 10.24 -6.87
N ILE A 12 3.92 9.04 -7.02
CA ILE A 12 2.79 8.78 -7.95
C ILE A 12 1.54 9.54 -7.51
N HIS A 13 1.22 9.55 -6.21
CA HIS A 13 0.08 10.29 -5.67
C HIS A 13 0.20 11.80 -5.97
N GLN A 14 1.39 12.39 -5.77
CA GLN A 14 1.65 13.80 -6.08
C GLN A 14 1.51 14.13 -7.58
N GLN A 15 1.86 13.19 -8.46
CA GLN A 15 1.71 13.34 -9.91
C GLN A 15 0.24 13.27 -10.37
N HIS A 16 -0.66 12.74 -9.54
CA HIS A 16 -2.08 12.56 -9.87
C HIS A 16 -2.95 13.26 -8.81
N PRO A 17 -3.19 14.58 -8.91
CA PRO A 17 -3.92 15.34 -7.88
C PRO A 17 -5.34 14.84 -7.58
N ALA A 18 -5.99 14.18 -8.55
CA ALA A 18 -7.32 13.58 -8.37
C ALA A 18 -7.27 12.19 -7.70
N SER A 19 -6.08 11.64 -7.46
CA SER A 19 -5.93 10.35 -6.79
C SER A 19 -6.15 10.46 -5.28
N ARG A 20 -6.50 9.34 -4.66
CA ARG A 20 -6.65 9.22 -3.20
C ARG A 20 -5.86 8.05 -2.65
N LEU A 21 -5.52 8.13 -1.37
CA LEU A 21 -5.00 7.00 -0.60
C LEU A 21 -6.18 6.21 -0.03
N PHE A 22 -6.24 4.92 -0.31
CA PHE A 22 -7.31 4.04 0.15
C PHE A 22 -6.75 2.66 0.54
N PRO A 23 -7.37 1.90 1.46
CA PRO A 23 -6.96 0.52 1.68
C PRO A 23 -7.09 -0.30 0.40
N PHE A 24 -6.01 -0.96 -0.03
CA PHE A 24 -6.05 -1.84 -1.21
C PHE A 24 -6.92 -3.08 -0.95
N CYS A 25 -6.91 -3.55 0.30
CA CYS A 25 -7.78 -4.63 0.77
C CYS A 25 -8.09 -4.45 2.27
N THR A 26 -8.93 -5.34 2.80
CA THR A 26 -9.26 -5.39 4.24
C THR A 26 -8.28 -6.22 5.07
N GLY A 27 -7.29 -6.85 4.42
CA GLY A 27 -6.33 -7.75 5.06
C GLY A 27 -5.42 -7.07 6.09
N LYS A 28 -5.17 -7.79 7.18
CA LYS A 28 -4.10 -7.49 8.15
C LYS A 28 -2.97 -8.49 7.95
N TYR A 29 -1.81 -7.99 7.56
CA TYR A 29 -0.63 -8.82 7.27
C TYR A 29 0.38 -8.75 8.40
N ARG A 30 1.24 -9.76 8.50
CA ARG A 30 2.21 -9.87 9.59
C ARG A 30 3.23 -8.73 9.53
N TRP A 31 3.49 -8.09 10.66
CA TRP A 31 4.61 -7.17 10.78
C TRP A 31 5.94 -7.94 10.89
N HIS A 32 6.91 -7.62 10.04
CA HIS A 32 8.23 -8.27 9.99
C HIS A 32 9.37 -7.33 10.42
N GLY A 33 9.08 -6.24 11.13
CA GLY A 33 10.08 -5.23 11.49
C GLY A 33 10.26 -4.11 10.46
N SER A 34 9.87 -4.33 9.20
CA SER A 34 9.80 -3.30 8.16
C SER A 34 8.62 -3.56 7.22
N ALA A 35 8.08 -2.47 6.66
CA ALA A 35 7.10 -2.55 5.56
C ALA A 35 7.75 -3.03 4.25
N GLU A 36 9.07 -2.83 4.10
CA GLU A 36 9.83 -3.22 2.91
C GLU A 36 9.88 -4.73 2.70
N ALA A 37 9.58 -5.54 3.73
CA ALA A 37 9.43 -6.99 3.60
C ALA A 37 8.37 -7.41 2.57
N TYR A 38 7.49 -6.48 2.17
CA TYR A 38 6.44 -6.68 1.17
C TYR A 38 6.77 -6.07 -0.19
N THR A 39 7.78 -5.20 -0.30
CA THR A 39 8.17 -4.57 -1.57
C THR A 39 8.57 -5.64 -2.59
N GLY A 40 8.18 -5.44 -3.85
CA GLY A 40 8.46 -6.34 -4.96
C GLY A 40 7.53 -7.55 -5.08
N ARG A 41 6.68 -7.83 -4.08
CA ARG A 41 5.68 -8.89 -4.16
C ARG A 41 4.58 -8.51 -5.15
N GLU A 42 4.13 -9.49 -5.92
CA GLU A 42 3.00 -9.33 -6.84
C GLU A 42 1.67 -9.26 -6.07
N VAL A 43 0.78 -8.40 -6.55
CA VAL A 43 -0.63 -8.33 -6.20
C VAL A 43 -1.47 -8.27 -7.47
N GLN A 44 -2.76 -8.59 -7.33
CA GLN A 44 -3.71 -8.48 -8.42
C GLN A 44 -3.67 -7.07 -9.02
N ASP A 45 -3.68 -7.00 -10.35
CA ASP A 45 -3.85 -5.75 -11.06
C ASP A 45 -5.34 -5.34 -11.04
N ILE A 46 -5.63 -4.13 -10.58
CA ILE A 46 -7.00 -3.62 -10.39
C ILE A 46 -7.12 -2.32 -11.18
N PRO A 47 -8.09 -2.21 -12.12
CA PRO A 47 -8.35 -0.96 -12.84
C PRO A 47 -8.55 0.21 -11.87
N GLY A 48 -7.90 1.34 -12.15
CA GLY A 48 -7.97 2.54 -11.31
C GLY A 48 -7.00 2.55 -10.13
N VAL A 49 -6.25 1.47 -9.86
CA VAL A 49 -5.14 1.48 -8.91
C VAL A 49 -3.84 1.86 -9.62
N LEU A 50 -3.17 2.90 -9.12
CA LEU A 50 -1.90 3.39 -9.68
C LEU A 50 -0.67 2.82 -8.97
N ALA A 51 -0.79 2.53 -7.69
CA ALA A 51 0.29 2.00 -6.87
C ALA A 51 -0.26 1.28 -5.65
N VAL A 52 0.48 0.28 -5.15
CA VAL A 52 0.21 -0.40 -3.88
C VAL A 52 1.47 -0.34 -3.03
N PHE A 53 1.34 0.02 -1.76
CA PHE A 53 2.45 0.07 -0.80
C PHE A 53 2.05 -0.54 0.54
N ALA A 54 3.02 -1.08 1.26
CA ALA A 54 2.83 -1.58 2.60
C ALA A 54 2.94 -0.45 3.63
N GLU A 55 2.03 -0.43 4.59
CA GLU A 55 2.03 0.54 5.68
C GLU A 55 1.91 -0.15 7.03
N ARG A 56 2.76 0.25 7.98
CA ARG A 56 2.68 -0.22 9.36
C ARG A 56 1.49 0.43 10.05
N ARG A 57 0.66 -0.39 10.68
CA ARG A 57 -0.44 0.02 11.57
C ARG A 57 -0.29 -0.69 12.91
N LYS A 58 -1.04 -0.26 13.91
CA LYS A 58 -1.10 -0.88 15.23
C LYS A 58 -2.54 -0.86 15.73
N ASP A 59 -2.97 -1.96 16.33
CA ASP A 59 -4.19 -2.05 17.12
C ASP A 59 -3.89 -2.68 18.49
N SER A 60 -4.93 -3.10 19.23
CA SER A 60 -4.80 -3.77 20.52
C SER A 60 -4.08 -5.12 20.47
N PHE A 61 -4.02 -5.78 19.31
CA PHE A 61 -3.33 -7.05 19.10
C PHE A 61 -1.88 -6.87 18.62
N GLY A 62 -1.43 -5.63 18.45
CA GLY A 62 -0.05 -5.29 18.13
C GLY A 62 0.14 -4.71 16.72
N PRO A 63 1.39 -4.66 16.23
CA PRO A 63 1.69 -4.11 14.93
C PRO A 63 1.29 -5.08 13.81
N TYR A 64 0.72 -4.52 12.74
CA TYR A 64 0.41 -5.26 11.52
C TYR A 64 0.72 -4.40 10.29
N VAL A 65 0.71 -5.02 9.12
CA VAL A 65 0.82 -4.33 7.83
C VAL A 65 -0.56 -4.24 7.20
N ARG A 66 -0.90 -3.06 6.70
CA ARG A 66 -2.03 -2.85 5.80
C ARG A 66 -1.47 -2.51 4.42
N LEU A 67 -2.02 -3.11 3.37
CA LEU A 67 -1.74 -2.68 2.01
C LEU A 67 -2.63 -1.47 1.69
N MET A 68 -1.98 -0.39 1.31
CA MET A 68 -2.61 0.86 0.89
C MET A 68 -2.40 1.02 -0.61
N SER A 69 -3.31 1.72 -1.27
CA SER A 69 -3.25 2.02 -2.68
C SER A 69 -3.37 3.51 -2.95
N VAL A 70 -2.71 3.96 -4.02
CA VAL A 70 -3.04 5.20 -4.72
C VAL A 70 -4.05 4.84 -5.80
N THR A 71 -5.23 5.45 -5.79
CA THR A 71 -6.30 5.12 -6.74
C THR A 71 -6.91 6.36 -7.37
N LEU A 72 -7.22 6.28 -8.66
CA LEU A 72 -8.10 7.19 -9.39
C LEU A 72 -9.53 6.73 -9.10
N ASN A 73 -10.40 7.61 -8.61
CA ASN A 73 -11.76 7.28 -8.15
C ASN A 73 -12.56 6.38 -9.07
#